data_AF-S3VXD2-F1
#
_entry.id   AF-S3VXD2-F1
#
_cell.length_a   1.000
_cell.length_b   1.000
_cell.length_c   1.000
_cell.angle_alpha   90.00
_cell.angle_beta   90.00
_cell.angle_gamma   90.00
#
_symmetry.space_group_name_H-M   'P 1'
#
loop_
_entity.id
_entity.type
_entity.pdbx_description
1 polymer ?
#
loop_
_entity_poly.entity_id
_entity_poly.type
_entity_poly.pdbx_seq_one_letter_code
_entity_poly.pdbx_strand_id
1 'polypeptide(L)'
;MVPYWPDIAKRRSEAESTNEFARVFDSLDKVLFSTTLRDVEDRNTRLAQRNIAEEVLALKQQSGKDIFVGSLSIASQLSERNLIDEYRFVVHPVVAGKGPRLFDTVSSEKSLRLDFLGSKIFQSGAVALHYEKHM
;
A
#
# COMPACT_ATOMS: atom_id res chain seq x y z
N MET A 1 -4.08 -8.19 -8.07
CA MET A 1 -3.52 -6.81 -8.18
C MET A 1 -3.14 -6.54 -9.64
N VAL A 2 -2.26 -7.35 -10.23
CA VAL A 2 -2.09 -7.48 -11.69
C VAL A 2 -2.39 -8.94 -12.04
N PRO A 3 -3.16 -9.26 -13.11
CA PRO A 3 -3.71 -8.36 -14.14
C PRO A 3 -5.10 -7.76 -13.81
N TYR A 4 -5.68 -8.07 -12.64
CA TYR A 4 -7.07 -7.68 -12.29
C TYR A 4 -7.44 -6.20 -12.56
N TRP A 5 -6.69 -5.24 -12.01
CA TRP A 5 -7.01 -3.82 -12.19
C TRP A 5 -6.78 -3.33 -13.63
N PRO A 6 -5.67 -3.66 -14.31
CA PRO A 6 -5.52 -3.39 -15.74
C PRO A 6 -6.67 -3.92 -16.61
N ASP A 7 -7.16 -5.13 -16.32
CA ASP A 7 -8.26 -5.73 -17.09
C ASP A 7 -9.58 -4.96 -16.90
N ILE A 8 -9.90 -4.56 -15.67
CA ILE A 8 -11.08 -3.71 -15.39
C ILE A 8 -10.91 -2.34 -16.05
N ALA A 9 -9.72 -1.74 -15.99
CA ALA A 9 -9.45 -0.44 -16.62
C ALA A 9 -9.70 -0.48 -18.14
N LYS A 10 -9.31 -1.58 -18.79
CA LYS A 10 -9.53 -1.79 -20.23
C LYS A 10 -11.00 -2.07 -20.56
N ARG A 11 -11.66 -2.96 -19.81
CA ARG A 11 -13.01 -3.47 -20.13
C ARG A 11 -14.14 -2.59 -19.61
N ARG A 12 -13.89 -1.81 -18.56
CA ARG A 12 -14.89 -1.00 -17.83
C ARG A 12 -16.13 -1.80 -17.43
N SER A 13 -15.92 -3.03 -16.97
CA SER A 13 -16.99 -4.00 -16.73
C SER A 13 -17.67 -3.87 -15.36
N GLU A 14 -17.19 -2.97 -14.49
CA GLU A 14 -17.66 -2.83 -13.11
C GLU A 14 -18.45 -1.52 -12.90
N ALA A 15 -18.87 -1.26 -11.66
CA ALA A 15 -19.44 0.02 -11.27
C ALA A 15 -18.49 1.20 -11.58
N GLU A 16 -19.04 2.40 -11.76
CA GLU A 16 -18.30 3.60 -12.17
C GLU A 16 -17.10 3.89 -11.27
N SER A 17 -17.28 3.89 -9.94
CA SER A 17 -16.22 4.12 -8.97
C SER A 17 -15.09 3.08 -9.06
N THR A 18 -15.42 1.82 -9.33
CA THR A 18 -14.45 0.75 -9.52
C THR A 18 -13.66 0.95 -10.81
N ASN A 19 -14.32 1.34 -11.89
CA ASN A 19 -13.66 1.63 -13.17
C ASN A 19 -12.74 2.86 -13.06
N GLU A 20 -13.15 3.90 -12.34
CA GLU A 20 -12.31 5.07 -12.07
C GLU A 20 -11.06 4.70 -11.27
N PHE A 21 -11.23 3.92 -10.19
CA PHE A 21 -10.11 3.42 -9.41
C PHE A 21 -9.16 2.59 -10.28
N ALA A 22 -9.69 1.66 -11.07
CA ALA A 22 -8.90 0.81 -11.95
C ALA A 22 -8.06 1.64 -12.94
N ARG A 23 -8.66 2.68 -13.53
CA ARG A 23 -7.96 3.60 -14.45
C ARG A 23 -6.80 4.32 -13.77
N VAL A 24 -7.03 4.85 -12.56
CA VAL A 24 -5.97 5.54 -11.81
C VAL A 24 -4.88 4.54 -11.44
N PHE A 25 -5.24 3.38 -10.90
CA PHE A 25 -4.31 2.34 -10.50
C PHE A 25 -3.45 1.84 -11.68
N ASP A 26 -4.04 1.60 -12.86
CA ASP A 26 -3.33 1.19 -14.08
C ASP A 26 -2.27 2.23 -14.50
N SER A 27 -2.58 3.52 -14.34
CA SER A 27 -1.69 4.61 -14.73
C SER A 27 -0.47 4.82 -13.82
N LEU A 28 -0.44 4.22 -12.63
CA LEU A 28 0.67 4.36 -11.70
C LEU A 28 1.87 3.51 -12.10
N ASP A 29 3.08 4.03 -11.89
CA ASP A 29 4.30 3.23 -11.89
C ASP A 29 4.34 2.33 -10.66
N LYS A 30 4.66 1.06 -10.86
CA LYS A 30 4.61 0.01 -9.83
C LYS A 30 5.94 -0.73 -9.75
N VAL A 31 6.38 -0.95 -8.52
CA VAL A 31 7.52 -1.83 -8.24
C VAL A 31 7.00 -3.07 -7.54
N LEU A 32 7.17 -4.22 -8.17
CA LEU A 32 6.69 -5.50 -7.67
C LEU A 32 7.82 -6.28 -7.01
N PHE A 33 7.63 -6.62 -5.74
CA PHE A 33 8.49 -7.56 -5.02
C PHE A 33 7.94 -8.97 -5.21
N SER A 34 8.73 -9.87 -5.78
CA SER A 34 8.37 -11.27 -5.99
C SER A 34 9.59 -12.17 -5.83
N THR A 35 9.37 -13.38 -5.32
CA THR A 35 10.39 -14.44 -5.23
C THR A 35 10.28 -15.48 -6.35
N THR A 36 9.18 -15.47 -7.10
CA THR A 36 8.86 -16.49 -8.10
C THR A 36 8.70 -15.93 -9.51
N LEU A 37 8.24 -14.68 -9.64
CA LEU A 37 8.12 -14.03 -10.95
C LEU A 37 9.49 -13.65 -11.50
N ARG A 38 9.68 -13.90 -12.79
CA ARG A 38 10.91 -13.57 -13.53
C ARG A 38 10.71 -12.42 -14.51
N ASP A 39 9.46 -12.16 -14.89
CA ASP A 39 9.09 -11.09 -15.80
C ASP A 39 7.68 -10.57 -15.50
N VAL A 40 7.35 -9.38 -16.00
CA VAL A 40 6.05 -8.72 -15.88
C VAL A 40 5.66 -8.10 -17.23
N GLU A 41 4.50 -8.49 -17.76
CA GLU A 41 3.99 -7.98 -19.04
C GLU A 41 3.38 -6.57 -18.94
N ASP A 42 3.08 -6.10 -17.73
CA ASP A 42 2.45 -4.81 -17.50
C ASP A 42 3.44 -3.65 -17.71
N ARG A 43 3.13 -2.75 -18.66
CA ARG A 43 4.02 -1.65 -19.09
C ARG A 43 4.50 -0.71 -17.99
N ASN A 44 3.68 -0.52 -16.94
CA ASN A 44 3.96 0.42 -15.86
C ASN A 44 4.43 -0.32 -14.60
N THR A 45 4.75 -1.61 -14.72
CA THR A 45 5.23 -2.43 -13.61
C THR A 45 6.62 -2.95 -13.93
N ARG A 46 7.52 -2.88 -12.95
CA ARG A 46 8.81 -3.58 -13.01
C ARG A 46 9.01 -4.43 -11.77
N LEU A 47 9.81 -5.48 -11.90
CA LEU A 47 10.29 -6.22 -10.75
C LEU A 47 11.30 -5.37 -9.96
N ALA A 48 11.27 -5.48 -8.64
CA ALA A 48 12.28 -4.89 -7.77
C ALA A 48 13.65 -5.51 -8.08
N GLN A 49 14.68 -4.68 -8.12
CA GLN A 49 16.05 -5.12 -8.43
C GLN A 49 16.91 -5.25 -7.17
N ARG A 50 16.44 -4.68 -6.06
CA ARG A 50 17.11 -4.66 -4.77
C ARG A 50 16.23 -5.25 -3.68
N ASN A 51 16.78 -5.36 -2.47
CA ASN A 51 15.96 -5.64 -1.31
C ASN A 51 15.00 -4.46 -1.04
N ILE A 52 13.96 -4.74 -0.24
CA ILE A 52 12.85 -3.82 0.03
C ILE A 52 13.30 -2.46 0.58
N ALA A 53 14.30 -2.42 1.45
CA ALA A 53 14.76 -1.20 2.08
C ALA A 53 15.55 -0.33 1.08
N GLU A 54 16.47 -0.94 0.34
CA GLU A 54 17.27 -0.26 -0.69
C GLU A 54 16.41 0.28 -1.82
N GLU A 55 15.43 -0.49 -2.27
CA GLU A 55 14.50 -0.07 -3.32
C GLU A 55 13.69 1.16 -2.89
N VAL A 56 13.12 1.14 -1.67
CA VAL A 56 12.35 2.27 -1.15
C VAL A 56 13.23 3.48 -0.87
N LEU A 57 14.43 3.31 -0.31
CA LEU A 57 15.36 4.42 -0.09
C LEU A 57 15.79 5.07 -1.42
N ALA A 58 16.05 4.26 -2.45
CA ALA A 58 16.38 4.78 -3.77
C ALA A 58 15.20 5.51 -4.43
N LEU A 59 13.96 5.03 -4.22
CA LEU A 59 12.76 5.73 -4.69
C LEU A 59 12.57 7.06 -3.96
N LYS A 60 12.77 7.09 -2.63
CA LYS A 60 12.68 8.32 -1.82
C LYS A 60 13.70 9.40 -2.20
N GLN A 61 14.81 9.04 -2.83
CA GLN A 61 15.82 9.97 -3.32
C GLN A 61 15.49 10.58 -4.71
N GLN A 62 14.53 9.99 -5.43
CA GLN A 62 14.11 10.50 -6.72
C GLN A 62 13.12 11.65 -6.55
N SER A 63 13.12 12.60 -7.47
CA SER A 63 12.05 13.59 -7.57
C SER A 63 10.74 12.88 -7.92
N GLY A 64 9.65 13.17 -7.21
CA GLY A 64 8.38 12.52 -7.46
C GLY A 64 7.29 12.93 -6.48
N LYS A 65 6.22 12.13 -6.46
CA LYS A 65 5.12 12.22 -5.50
C LYS A 65 5.27 11.13 -4.44
N ASP A 66 4.24 10.97 -3.60
CA ASP A 66 4.16 9.94 -2.58
C ASP A 66 4.32 8.52 -3.13
N ILE A 67 4.90 7.65 -2.30
CA ILE A 67 5.06 6.22 -2.57
C ILE A 67 4.02 5.45 -1.77
N PHE A 68 3.09 4.80 -2.46
CA PHE A 68 2.08 3.96 -1.82
C PHE A 68 2.56 2.53 -1.64
N VAL A 69 2.33 1.97 -0.46
CA VAL A 69 2.78 0.62 -0.09
C VAL A 69 1.65 -0.39 -0.29
N GLY A 70 1.94 -1.45 -1.06
CA GLY A 70 1.03 -2.58 -1.27
C GLY A 70 1.39 -3.81 -0.42
N SER A 71 0.36 -4.49 0.09
CA SER A 71 0.39 -5.70 0.96
C SER A 71 0.84 -5.50 2.41
N LEU A 72 0.31 -6.33 3.30
CA LEU A 72 0.64 -6.32 4.75
C LEU A 72 2.11 -6.68 5.00
N SER A 73 2.66 -7.62 4.22
CA SER A 73 4.05 -8.07 4.39
C SER A 73 5.07 -6.96 4.09
N ILE A 74 4.87 -6.21 3.01
CA ILE A 74 5.74 -5.08 2.64
C ILE A 74 5.58 -3.96 3.68
N ALA A 75 4.33 -3.64 4.08
CA ALA A 75 4.08 -2.63 5.10
C ALA A 75 4.78 -2.95 6.43
N SER A 76 4.72 -4.21 6.91
CA SER A 76 5.41 -4.61 8.14
C SER A 76 6.92 -4.46 8.03
N GLN A 77 7.53 -4.98 6.95
CA GLN A 77 8.97 -4.92 6.74
C GLN A 77 9.49 -3.47 6.67
N LEU A 78 8.73 -2.57 6.05
CA LEU A 78 9.08 -1.14 5.99
C LEU A 78 8.87 -0.45 7.34
N SER A 79 7.81 -0.81 8.08
CA SER A 79 7.54 -0.28 9.42
C SER A 79 8.65 -0.66 10.40
N GLU A 80 9.10 -1.92 10.41
CA GLU A 80 10.22 -2.41 11.24
C GLU A 80 11.53 -1.66 10.96
N ARG A 81 11.69 -1.17 9.73
CA ARG A 81 12.87 -0.42 9.28
C ARG A 81 12.72 1.09 9.41
N ASN A 82 11.63 1.54 10.01
CA ASN A 82 11.34 2.95 10.18
C ASN A 82 11.25 3.73 8.84
N LEU A 83 10.82 3.06 7.76
CA LEU A 83 10.79 3.61 6.40
C LEU A 83 9.42 4.12 5.97
N ILE A 84 8.38 3.99 6.81
CA ILE A 84 7.06 4.59 6.59
C ILE A 84 7.04 5.96 7.28
N ASP A 85 6.53 6.97 6.56
CA ASP A 85 6.41 8.35 7.05
C ASP A 85 4.97 8.63 7.52
N GLU A 86 3.98 8.20 6.73
CA GLU A 86 2.55 8.35 7.04
C GLU A 86 1.82 7.00 7.09
N TYR A 87 0.88 6.88 8.02
CA TYR A 87 0.00 5.73 8.16
C TYR A 87 -1.45 6.15 7.92
N ARG A 88 -2.11 5.50 6.96
CA ARG A 88 -3.53 5.69 6.65
C ARG A 88 -4.29 4.40 6.92
N PHE A 89 -5.07 4.39 8.00
CA PHE A 89 -5.88 3.24 8.39
C PHE A 89 -7.33 3.47 8.00
N VAL A 90 -7.96 2.47 7.37
CA VAL A 90 -9.41 2.47 7.14
C VAL A 90 -10.02 1.40 8.03
N VAL A 91 -10.70 1.84 9.09
CA VAL A 91 -11.40 0.96 10.03
C VAL A 91 -12.81 0.73 9.51
N HIS A 92 -13.14 -0.52 9.20
CA HIS A 92 -14.48 -0.91 8.77
C HIS A 92 -15.33 -1.32 9.98
N PRO A 93 -16.67 -1.10 9.94
CA PRO A 93 -17.58 -1.45 11.03
C PRO A 93 -17.88 -2.96 11.05
N VAL A 94 -16.84 -3.78 11.15
CA VAL A 94 -16.92 -5.24 11.15
C VAL A 94 -15.89 -5.82 12.11
N VAL A 95 -16.29 -6.83 12.89
CA VAL A 95 -15.37 -7.63 13.70
C VAL A 95 -14.98 -8.86 12.89
N ALA A 96 -13.79 -8.82 12.28
CA ALA A 96 -13.27 -9.97 11.55
C ALA A 96 -12.79 -11.05 12.54
N GLY A 97 -13.28 -12.29 12.41
CA GLY A 97 -12.93 -13.37 13.33
C GLY A 97 -11.52 -13.94 13.14
N LYS A 98 -11.10 -14.16 11.88
CA LYS A 98 -9.77 -14.69 11.52
C LYS A 98 -9.22 -13.94 10.31
N GLY A 99 -7.91 -13.87 10.19
CA GLY A 99 -7.23 -13.24 9.07
C GLY A 99 -5.83 -12.76 9.46
N PRO A 100 -5.03 -12.36 8.47
CA PRO A 100 -3.73 -11.75 8.73
C PRO A 100 -3.92 -10.41 9.46
N ARG A 101 -3.08 -10.10 10.45
CA ARG A 101 -3.08 -8.78 11.07
C ARG A 101 -1.97 -7.92 10.47
N LEU A 102 -2.22 -6.61 10.46
CA LEU A 102 -1.36 -5.62 9.81
C LEU A 102 0.07 -5.58 10.35
N PHE A 103 0.25 -5.91 11.64
CA PHE A 103 1.52 -5.81 12.34
C PHE A 103 1.95 -7.12 13.01
N ASP A 104 1.47 -8.27 12.53
CA ASP A 104 1.84 -9.58 13.11
C ASP A 104 3.34 -9.87 13.01
N THR A 105 4.03 -9.30 12.02
CA THR A 105 5.48 -9.45 11.82
C THR A 105 6.31 -8.37 12.52
N VAL A 106 5.68 -7.37 13.15
CA VAL A 106 6.39 -6.31 13.88
C VAL A 106 6.94 -6.87 15.19
N SER A 107 8.09 -7.55 15.09
CA SER A 107 8.90 -8.00 16.21
C SER A 107 9.80 -6.85 16.70
N SER A 108 9.25 -5.64 16.81
CA SER A 108 9.96 -4.55 17.49
C SER A 108 9.53 -4.57 18.95
N GLU A 109 10.47 -4.82 19.86
CA GLU A 109 10.29 -4.63 21.31
C GLU A 109 9.88 -3.18 21.70
N LYS A 110 9.85 -2.27 20.71
CA LYS A 110 9.53 -0.85 20.86
C LYS A 110 8.17 -0.55 20.22
N SER A 111 7.32 0.14 20.99
CA SER A 111 6.06 0.70 20.51
C SER A 111 6.30 1.72 19.40
N LEU A 112 5.54 1.63 18.32
CA LEU A 112 5.47 2.67 17.29
C LEU A 112 4.53 3.79 17.78
N ARG A 113 5.06 4.99 17.98
CA ARG A 113 4.28 6.17 18.32
C ARG A 113 3.91 6.93 17.05
N LEU A 114 2.66 7.37 16.98
CA LEU A 114 2.06 8.05 15.83
C LEU A 114 1.38 9.33 16.29
N ASP A 115 1.52 10.39 15.50
CA ASP A 115 0.83 11.67 15.71
C ASP A 115 -0.39 11.73 14.79
N PHE A 116 -1.53 12.13 15.36
CA PHE A 116 -2.80 12.19 14.64
C PHE A 116 -2.87 13.44 13.76
N LEU A 117 -3.11 13.23 12.46
CA LEU A 117 -3.25 14.31 11.48
C LEU A 117 -4.70 14.58 11.10
N GLY A 118 -5.58 13.59 11.19
CA GLY A 118 -6.99 13.77 10.89
C GLY A 118 -7.77 12.50 10.67
N SER A 119 -9.09 12.65 10.54
CA SER A 119 -9.98 11.53 10.24
C SER A 119 -11.14 11.93 9.34
N LYS A 120 -11.74 10.93 8.67
CA LYS A 120 -12.95 11.06 7.87
C LYS A 120 -13.86 9.88 8.13
N ILE A 121 -15.10 10.17 8.50
CA ILE A 121 -16.16 9.16 8.65
C ILE A 121 -16.95 9.12 7.33
N PHE A 122 -17.13 7.92 6.79
CA PHE A 122 -17.92 7.70 5.58
C PHE A 122 -19.34 7.28 5.94
N GLN A 123 -20.29 7.48 5.01
CA GLN A 123 -21.68 7.04 5.18
C GLN A 123 -21.81 5.52 5.38
N SER A 124 -20.82 4.73 4.93
CA SER A 124 -20.74 3.29 5.16
C SER A 124 -20.41 2.92 6.62
N GLY A 125 -20.11 3.89 7.48
CA GLY A 125 -19.60 3.67 8.84
C GLY A 125 -18.11 3.38 8.91
N ALA A 126 -17.41 3.30 7.76
CA ALA A 126 -15.95 3.23 7.76
C ALA A 126 -15.32 4.55 8.25
N VAL A 127 -14.18 4.45 8.93
CA VAL A 127 -13.41 5.60 9.41
C VAL A 127 -12.02 5.54 8.81
N ALA A 128 -11.66 6.52 7.98
CA ALA A 128 -10.28 6.75 7.58
C ALA A 128 -9.58 7.59 8.64
N LEU A 129 -8.44 7.11 9.13
CA LEU A 129 -7.56 7.78 10.07
C LEU A 129 -6.23 8.05 9.38
N HIS A 130 -5.68 9.23 9.61
CA HIS A 130 -4.41 9.67 9.06
C HIS A 130 -3.48 10.03 10.21
N TYR A 131 -2.32 9.39 10.21
CA TYR A 131 -1.26 9.63 11.16
C TYR A 131 0.06 9.85 10.44
N GLU A 132 0.95 10.59 11.08
CA GLU A 132 2.37 10.58 10.75
C GLU A 132 3.16 9.87 11.84
N LYS A 133 4.33 9.38 11.48
CA LYS A 133 5.28 8.82 12.43
C LYS A 133 5.79 9.92 13.37
N HIS A 134 5.75 9.65 14.68
CA HIS A 134 6.32 10.53 15.70
C HIS A 134 7.86 10.58 15.59
N MET A 135 8.43 11.79 15.64
CA MET A 135 9.88 12.03 15.60
C MET A 135 10.54 12.04 16.99
#